data_AF-A0A554L8R3-F1
#
_entry.id   AF-A0A554L8R3-F1
#
_cell.length_a   1.000
_cell.length_b   1.000
_cell.length_c   1.000
_cell.angle_alpha   90.00
_cell.angle_beta   90.00
_cell.angle_gamma   90.00
#
_symmetry.space_group_name_H-M   'P 1'
#
loop_
_entity.id
_entity.type
_entity.pdbx_description
1 polymer ?
#
loop_
_entity_poly.entity_id
_entity_poly.type
_entity_poly.pdbx_seq_one_letter_code
_entity_poly.pdbx_strand_id
1 'polypeptide(L)'
;MDLVILFGSFARPLAVVLFIACGYVFAIGNVWLSLILGLAGLCLSFFSITTASTQPCTPEIEVRQPINYNDPETCVLCKAETPYKKNTHIDHRQHYIEGSGQLCEKCFKETYGEES
;
A
#
# COMPACT_ATOMS: atom_id res chain seq x y z
N MET A 1 -56.13 9.30 16.87
CA MET A 1 -56.89 8.53 15.86
C MET A 1 -56.12 7.24 15.61
N ASP A 2 -55.83 6.42 16.62
CA ASP A 2 -56.76 5.69 17.49
C ASP A 2 -57.84 4.93 16.72
N LEU A 3 -57.91 3.63 17.03
CA LEU A 3 -59.06 2.73 16.80
C LEU A 3 -59.37 2.52 15.31
N VAL A 4 -59.30 1.32 14.74
CA VAL A 4 -60.13 0.17 15.12
C VAL A 4 -59.43 -1.11 14.66
N ILE A 5 -58.86 -1.82 15.63
CA ILE A 5 -58.98 -3.28 15.69
C ILE A 5 -60.48 -3.56 15.84
N LEU A 6 -61.10 -4.31 14.93
CA LEU A 6 -62.21 -5.20 15.29
C LEU A 6 -62.55 -6.14 14.13
N PHE A 7 -63.06 -7.32 14.47
CA PHE A 7 -63.25 -8.53 13.66
C PHE A 7 -61.93 -9.33 13.54
N GLY A 8 -61.48 -10.06 14.56
CA GLY A 8 -62.29 -10.94 15.39
C GLY A 8 -62.71 -12.17 14.57
N SER A 9 -61.87 -13.20 14.55
CA SER A 9 -62.28 -14.61 14.69
C SER A 9 -61.10 -15.57 14.47
N PHE A 10 -60.69 -16.20 15.58
CA PHE A 10 -60.72 -17.67 15.63
C PHE A 10 -59.85 -18.43 14.62
N ALA A 11 -58.53 -18.21 14.60
CA ALA A 11 -57.60 -19.23 14.12
C ALA A 11 -56.17 -18.97 14.62
N ARG A 12 -55.49 -20.05 15.01
CA ARG A 12 -54.02 -20.22 15.12
C ARG A 12 -53.37 -20.17 16.54
N PRO A 13 -53.80 -21.02 17.49
CA PRO A 13 -52.91 -21.39 18.61
C PRO A 13 -51.64 -22.14 18.16
N LEU A 14 -51.61 -22.67 16.93
CA LEU A 14 -50.46 -23.36 16.32
C LEU A 14 -49.25 -22.47 16.04
N ALA A 15 -49.46 -21.17 15.76
CA ALA A 15 -48.36 -20.27 15.42
C ALA A 15 -47.46 -19.97 16.63
N VAL A 16 -48.05 -19.78 17.82
CA VAL A 16 -47.32 -19.50 19.06
C VAL A 16 -46.45 -20.69 19.48
N VAL A 17 -46.96 -21.93 19.32
CA VAL A 17 -46.19 -23.15 19.58
C VAL A 17 -45.00 -23.27 18.62
N LEU A 18 -45.19 -22.91 17.34
CA LEU A 18 -44.11 -22.91 16.35
C LEU A 18 -43.00 -21.91 16.70
N PHE A 19 -43.34 -20.72 17.20
CA PHE A 19 -42.36 -19.71 17.60
C PHE A 19 -41.52 -20.14 18.80
N ILE A 20 -42.12 -20.80 19.79
CA ILE A 20 -41.38 -21.30 20.97
C ILE A 20 -40.44 -22.45 20.58
N ALA A 21 -40.90 -23.38 19.73
CA ALA A 21 -40.07 -24.47 19.24
C ALA A 21 -38.88 -23.96 18.40
N CYS A 22 -39.11 -22.97 17.53
CA CYS A 22 -38.06 -22.38 16.69
C CYS A 22 -37.01 -21.62 17.52
N GLY A 23 -37.44 -20.88 18.55
CA GLY A 23 -36.52 -20.20 19.49
C GLY A 23 -35.65 -21.16 20.29
N TYR A 24 -36.19 -22.32 20.69
CA TYR A 24 -35.45 -23.33 21.45
C TYR A 24 -34.38 -24.03 20.61
N VAL A 25 -34.67 -24.32 19.34
CA VAL A 25 -33.69 -24.90 18.38
C VAL A 25 -32.55 -23.92 18.09
N PHE A 26 -32.84 -22.62 17.96
CA PHE A 26 -31.82 -21.59 17.73
C PHE A 26 -30.90 -21.38 18.95
N ALA A 27 -31.43 -21.51 20.17
CA ALA A 27 -30.64 -21.39 21.40
C ALA A 27 -29.65 -22.55 21.58
N ILE A 28 -30.05 -23.80 21.29
CA ILE A 28 -29.18 -24.98 21.44
C ILE A 28 -28.04 -24.96 20.40
N GLY A 29 -28.29 -24.50 19.17
CA GLY A 29 -27.27 -24.39 18.13
C GLY A 29 -26.13 -23.44 18.48
N ASN A 30 -26.43 -22.31 19.13
CA ASN A 30 -25.43 -21.31 19.50
C ASN A 30 -24.52 -21.75 20.67
N VAL A 31 -25.01 -22.62 21.56
CA VAL A 31 -24.21 -23.18 22.66
C VAL A 31 -23.18 -24.18 22.11
N TRP A 32 -23.58 -25.04 21.17
CA TRP A 32 -22.66 -25.99 20.51
C TRP A 32 -21.63 -25.28 19.62
N LEU A 33 -22.01 -24.21 18.91
CA LEU A 33 -21.08 -23.42 18.09
C LEU A 33 -20.02 -22.70 18.94
N SER A 34 -20.41 -22.19 20.11
CA SER A 34 -19.48 -21.54 21.06
C SER A 34 -18.51 -22.54 21.69
N LEU A 35 -18.95 -23.78 21.96
CA LEU A 35 -18.09 -24.84 22.50
C LEU A 35 -17.06 -25.33 21.47
N ILE A 36 -17.44 -25.42 20.19
CA ILE A 36 -16.54 -25.81 19.08
C ILE A 36 -15.53 -24.69 18.78
N LEU A 37 -15.95 -23.42 18.77
CA LEU A 37 -15.05 -22.27 18.57
C LEU A 37 -14.09 -22.05 19.74
N GLY A 38 -14.51 -22.38 20.97
CA GLY A 38 -13.65 -22.29 22.16
C GLY A 38 -12.47 -23.25 22.17
N LEU A 39 -12.65 -24.47 21.63
CA LEU A 39 -11.55 -25.46 21.51
C LEU A 39 -10.59 -25.16 20.35
N ALA A 40 -11.06 -24.51 19.28
CA ALA A 40 -10.21 -24.08 18.17
C ALA A 40 -9.31 -22.87 18.51
N GLY A 41 -9.70 -22.06 19.50
CA GLY A 41 -8.95 -20.86 19.92
C GLY A 41 -7.63 -21.12 20.67
N LEU A 42 -7.41 -22.34 21.21
CA LEU A 42 -6.18 -22.69 21.93
C LEU A 42 -5.06 -23.25 21.03
N CYS A 43 -5.34 -23.60 19.78
CA CYS A 43 -4.33 -24.17 18.85
C CYS A 43 -3.60 -23.12 18.01
N LEU A 44 -4.10 -21.88 17.89
CA LEU A 44 -3.52 -20.87 17.00
C LEU A 44 -2.39 -20.03 17.61
N SER A 45 -2.08 -20.18 18.90
CA SER A 45 -1.00 -19.42 19.56
C SER A 45 0.36 -20.12 19.53
N PHE A 46 0.44 -21.40 19.14
CA PHE A 46 1.72 -22.15 19.12
C PHE A 46 2.41 -22.22 17.74
N PHE A 47 1.73 -21.87 16.64
CA PHE A 47 2.31 -22.04 15.29
C PHE A 47 3.03 -20.80 14.72
N SER A 48 3.12 -19.69 15.47
CA SER A 48 3.73 -18.46 14.96
C SER A 48 5.23 -18.30 15.22
N ILE A 49 5.90 -19.23 15.92
CA ILE A 49 7.30 -18.98 16.37
C ILE A 49 8.37 -19.53 15.42
N THR A 50 8.08 -20.42 14.45
CA THR A 50 9.17 -21.10 13.71
C THR A 50 9.43 -20.70 12.27
N THR A 51 8.69 -19.77 11.66
CA THR A 51 9.21 -19.13 10.44
C THR A 51 9.96 -17.86 10.84
N ALA A 52 11.10 -18.07 11.50
CA ALA A 52 12.21 -17.14 11.40
C ALA A 52 12.52 -17.01 9.91
N SER A 53 11.93 -15.98 9.29
CA SER A 53 12.27 -15.57 7.95
C SER A 53 13.73 -15.19 7.98
N THR A 54 14.61 -16.11 7.59
CA THR A 54 15.86 -15.70 6.98
C THR A 54 15.45 -14.94 5.73
N GLN A 55 15.34 -13.61 5.83
CA GLN A 55 15.35 -12.76 4.65
C GLN A 55 16.66 -13.08 3.94
N PRO A 56 16.63 -13.69 2.73
CA PRO A 56 17.82 -13.69 1.91
C PRO A 56 18.18 -12.22 1.65
N CYS A 57 19.47 -11.90 1.77
CA CYS A 57 20.00 -10.59 1.42
C CYS A 57 19.90 -10.39 -0.09
N THR A 58 18.70 -10.25 -0.64
CA THR A 58 18.53 -9.77 -2.01
C THR A 58 18.72 -8.27 -1.95
N PRO A 59 19.72 -7.70 -2.64
CA PRO A 59 19.73 -6.26 -2.85
C PRO A 59 18.45 -5.92 -3.61
N GLU A 60 17.51 -5.25 -2.96
CA GLU A 60 16.36 -4.64 -3.62
C GLU A 60 16.91 -3.48 -4.45
N ILE A 61 17.33 -3.78 -5.67
CA ILE A 61 17.66 -2.76 -6.66
C ILE A 61 16.32 -2.18 -7.09
N GLU A 62 15.90 -1.11 -6.42
CA GLU A 62 14.80 -0.27 -6.86
C GLU A 62 15.12 0.20 -8.28
N VAL A 63 14.39 -0.33 -9.26
CA VAL A 63 14.60 -0.01 -10.67
C VAL A 63 14.27 1.46 -10.87
N ARG A 64 15.30 2.29 -10.99
CA ARG A 64 15.18 3.71 -11.33
C ARG A 64 14.39 3.82 -12.64
N GLN A 65 13.31 4.60 -12.61
CA GLN A 65 12.45 4.86 -13.77
C GLN A 65 13.26 5.23 -15.03
N PRO A 66 12.75 4.90 -16.24
CA PRO A 66 13.46 5.13 -17.49
C PRO A 66 13.79 6.62 -17.66
N ILE A 67 15.06 6.92 -17.94
CA ILE A 67 15.51 8.28 -18.23
C ILE A 67 14.98 8.72 -19.60
N ASN A 68 14.23 9.82 -19.65
CA ASN A 68 13.90 10.47 -20.92
C ASN A 68 15.12 11.25 -21.42
N TYR A 69 15.61 10.86 -22.60
CA TYR A 69 16.86 11.35 -23.17
C TYR A 69 16.75 12.73 -23.83
N ASN A 70 15.52 13.18 -24.12
CA ASN A 70 15.25 14.48 -24.74
C ASN A 70 15.15 15.63 -23.73
N ASP A 71 15.12 15.32 -22.44
CA ASP A 71 15.07 16.32 -21.39
C ASP A 71 16.41 17.05 -21.24
N PRO A 72 16.39 18.34 -20.88
CA PRO A 72 17.60 19.07 -20.54
C PRO A 72 18.31 18.44 -19.34
N GLU A 73 19.63 18.46 -19.37
CA GLU A 73 20.47 18.13 -18.22
C GLU A 73 20.40 19.29 -17.22
N THR A 74 20.53 18.97 -15.93
CA THR A 74 20.58 19.97 -14.86
C THR A 74 21.98 20.06 -14.28
N CYS A 75 22.38 21.26 -13.88
CA CYS A 75 23.66 21.50 -13.25
C CYS A 75 23.77 20.75 -11.93
N VAL A 76 24.86 20.01 -11.72
CA VAL A 76 25.04 19.21 -10.50
C VAL A 76 25.16 20.09 -9.23
N LEU A 77 25.65 21.33 -9.36
CA LEU A 77 25.84 22.25 -8.23
C LEU A 77 24.57 23.03 -7.90
N CYS A 78 24.01 23.75 -8.88
CA CYS A 78 22.88 24.66 -8.65
C CYS A 78 21.52 24.10 -9.11
N LYS A 79 21.49 22.92 -9.74
CA LYS A 79 20.28 22.29 -10.30
C LYS A 79 19.55 23.11 -11.37
N ALA A 80 20.18 24.17 -11.88
CA ALA A 80 19.64 24.94 -13.00
C ALA A 80 19.64 24.11 -14.29
N GLU A 81 18.65 24.33 -15.14
CA GLU A 81 18.59 23.71 -16.47
C GLU A 81 19.73 24.21 -17.33
N THR A 82 20.40 23.27 -18.00
CA THR A 82 21.47 23.56 -18.96
C THR A 82 20.90 23.48 -20.39
N PRO A 83 21.54 24.14 -21.38
CA PRO A 83 21.07 24.09 -22.76
C PRO A 83 21.29 22.71 -23.42
N TYR A 84 21.98 21.79 -22.74
CA TYR A 84 22.32 20.48 -23.26
C TYR A 84 21.27 19.45 -22.84
N LYS A 85 20.94 18.54 -23.75
CA LYS A 85 20.06 17.40 -23.45
C LYS A 85 20.89 16.22 -23.00
N LYS A 86 20.26 15.26 -22.32
CA LYS A 86 20.91 13.99 -21.96
C LYS A 86 21.43 13.24 -23.20
N ASN A 87 20.78 13.44 -24.36
CA ASN A 87 21.18 12.93 -25.68
C ASN A 87 22.38 13.60 -26.34
N THR A 88 22.81 14.75 -25.84
CA THR A 88 23.94 15.44 -26.46
C THR A 88 25.24 14.69 -26.16
N HIS A 89 25.99 14.33 -27.21
CA HIS A 89 27.30 13.68 -27.08
C HIS A 89 28.28 14.53 -26.27
N ILE A 90 29.22 13.88 -25.58
CA ILE A 90 30.18 14.54 -24.68
C ILE A 90 31.04 15.60 -25.38
N ASP A 91 31.39 15.36 -26.64
CA ASP A 91 32.26 16.27 -27.41
C ASP A 91 31.57 17.60 -27.77
N HIS A 92 30.24 17.65 -27.70
CA HIS A 92 29.46 18.82 -28.10
C HIS A 92 28.98 19.67 -26.92
N ARG A 93 29.22 19.22 -25.68
CA ARG A 93 28.81 19.94 -24.46
C ARG A 93 29.97 20.70 -23.85
N GLN A 94 29.72 21.94 -23.45
CA GLN A 94 30.69 22.73 -22.69
C GLN A 94 30.48 22.51 -21.20
N HIS A 95 31.53 22.71 -20.40
CA HIS A 95 31.46 22.65 -18.94
C HIS A 95 30.98 21.30 -18.38
N TYR A 96 31.17 20.22 -19.14
CA TYR A 96 30.97 18.86 -18.64
C TYR A 96 32.27 18.34 -18.04
N ILE A 97 32.21 17.82 -16.82
CA ILE A 97 33.36 17.23 -16.14
C ILE A 97 33.13 15.73 -15.99
N GLU A 98 34.05 14.92 -16.51
CA GLU A 98 33.98 13.46 -16.35
C GLU A 98 33.97 13.09 -14.86
N GLY A 99 33.04 12.20 -14.48
CA GLY A 99 32.83 11.80 -13.10
C GLY A 99 32.04 12.78 -12.22
N SER A 100 32.03 14.09 -12.54
CA SER A 100 31.23 15.08 -11.80
C SER A 100 29.87 15.39 -12.43
N GLY A 101 29.75 15.24 -13.76
CA GLY A 101 28.52 15.51 -14.51
C GLY A 101 28.50 16.89 -15.20
N GLN A 102 27.32 17.32 -15.63
CA GLN A 102 27.12 18.58 -16.34
C GLN A 102 27.06 19.77 -15.36
N LEU A 103 27.83 20.82 -15.62
CA LEU A 103 27.73 22.10 -14.90
C LEU A 103 27.17 23.20 -15.82
N CYS A 104 26.59 24.23 -15.22
CA CYS A 104 26.31 25.48 -15.94
C CYS A 104 27.56 26.37 -15.97
N GLU A 105 27.61 27.30 -16.93
CA GLU A 105 28.74 28.22 -17.12
C GLU A 105 29.10 28.99 -15.83
N LYS A 106 28.09 29.43 -15.07
CA LYS A 106 28.29 30.16 -13.81
C LYS A 106 29.02 29.31 -12.77
N CYS A 107 28.50 28.12 -12.49
CA CYS A 107 29.09 27.23 -11.50
C CYS A 107 30.46 26.70 -11.94
N PHE A 108 30.68 26.52 -13.24
CA PHE A 108 31.98 26.17 -13.77
C PHE A 108 33.00 27.28 -13.50
N LYS A 109 32.67 28.54 -13.82
CA LYS A 109 33.53 29.70 -13.56
C LYS A 109 33.77 29.93 -12.06
N GLU A 110 32.76 29.72 -11.22
CA GLU A 110 32.91 29.84 -9.77
C GLU A 110 33.81 28.74 -9.18
N THR A 111 33.75 27.52 -9.73
CA THR A 111 34.51 26.37 -9.20
C THR A 111 35.95 26.34 -9.73
N TYR A 112 36.13 26.64 -11.02
CA TYR A 112 37.41 26.48 -11.71
C TYR A 112 38.06 27.80 -12.09
N GLY A 113 37.41 28.94 -11.82
CA GLY A 113 37.95 30.30 -11.84
C GLY A 113 39.19 30.47 -12.69
N GLU A 114 39.01 30.61 -14.01
CA GLU A 114 40.02 31.31 -14.80
C GLU A 114 39.95 32.78 -14.38
N GLU A 115 40.69 33.11 -13.33
CA GLU A 115 41.15 34.47 -13.08
C GLU A 115 42.13 34.78 -14.22
N SER A 116 41.58 35.29 -15.33
CA SER A 116 42.33 35.74 -16.50
C SER A 116 43.08 37.04 -16.21
#